data_AF-A0A5B9QP82-F1
#
_entry.id   AF-A0A5B9QP82-F1
#
_cell.length_a   1.000
_cell.length_b   1.000
_cell.length_c   1.000
_cell.angle_alpha   90.00
_cell.angle_beta   90.00
_cell.angle_gamma   90.00
#
_symmetry.space_group_name_H-M   'P 1'
#
loop_
_entity.id
_entity.type
_entity.pdbx_description
1 polymer ?
#
loop_
_entity_poly.entity_id
_entity_poly.type
_entity_poly.pdbx_seq_one_letter_code
_entity_poly.pdbx_strand_id
1 'polypeptide(L)'
;MTNIKWTFSAPGSILYAAGVVAQNQAVSDAAIDELLIQPVSDINSQLGMADLDLGQFWSSLVASGFENGDDVQRCEAALLDADCSPLSADTLARNIAGKLTDIRLAFNERFPKLAEQLPLRGGPLKTSWEERGPGLLVQITNRTHPGLLPKRASIQLVQPIRGGGGDIDPRRLTLWVEAMLTNVDTNVPEVLRVAWLLARLGMAHGSGNRMVDPDHLPAIAAVALVPIVLSAGQELDLVPPGPLPIEAALKLWQQAPNPSTTAVLNDWWQQWTTAEMPFPVALKALDRMLFA
;
A
#
# COMPACT_ATOMS: atom_id res chain seq x y z
N MET A 1 4.04 -15.29 15.67
CA MET A 1 4.86 -14.17 15.18
C MET A 1 4.93 -14.25 13.66
N THR A 2 4.73 -13.13 12.95
CA THR A 2 4.73 -13.09 11.48
C THR A 2 6.14 -13.28 10.93
N ASN A 3 6.33 -14.27 10.05
CA ASN A 3 7.59 -14.47 9.35
C ASN A 3 7.67 -13.54 8.14
N ILE A 4 8.69 -12.68 8.08
CA ILE A 4 8.80 -11.60 7.09
C ILE A 4 10.00 -11.85 6.18
N LYS A 5 9.75 -11.87 4.87
CA LYS A 5 10.80 -11.86 3.84
C LYS A 5 10.94 -10.46 3.26
N TRP A 6 12.10 -9.83 3.47
CA TRP A 6 12.44 -8.55 2.85
C TRP A 6 13.06 -8.78 1.47
N THR A 7 12.65 -8.00 0.47
CA THR A 7 13.24 -8.03 -0.87
C THR A 7 13.30 -6.60 -1.42
N PHE A 8 14.41 -6.23 -2.05
CA PHE A 8 14.56 -4.95 -2.75
C PHE A 8 14.22 -5.18 -4.22
N SER A 9 13.19 -4.53 -4.73
CA SER A 9 12.66 -4.83 -6.07
C SER A 9 12.84 -3.65 -7.02
N ALA A 10 13.95 -3.65 -7.77
CA ALA A 10 14.14 -2.72 -8.86
C ALA A 10 13.08 -2.90 -9.98
N PRO A 11 12.74 -4.14 -10.42
CA PRO A 11 11.65 -4.32 -11.39
C PRO A 11 10.29 -3.85 -10.86
N GLY A 12 9.98 -4.16 -9.61
CA GLY A 12 8.74 -3.71 -8.96
C GLY A 12 8.66 -2.20 -8.81
N SER A 13 9.81 -1.52 -8.68
CA SER A 13 9.87 -0.05 -8.63
C SER A 13 9.40 0.61 -9.92
N ILE A 14 9.65 -0.02 -11.07
CA ILE A 14 9.26 0.49 -12.39
C ILE A 14 7.74 0.47 -12.52
N LEU A 15 7.13 -0.69 -12.24
CA LEU A 15 5.67 -0.84 -12.31
C LEU A 15 4.98 0.01 -11.24
N TYR A 16 5.55 0.07 -10.03
CA TYR A 16 5.06 0.95 -8.98
C TYR A 16 5.04 2.43 -9.43
N ALA A 17 6.14 2.93 -10.00
CA ALA A 17 6.20 4.31 -10.51
C ALA A 17 5.17 4.56 -11.63
N ALA A 18 5.04 3.62 -12.57
CA ALA A 18 4.05 3.69 -13.63
C ALA A 18 2.61 3.75 -13.06
N GLY A 19 2.29 2.87 -12.10
CA GLY A 19 0.99 2.83 -11.46
C GLY A 19 0.66 4.08 -10.64
N VAL A 20 1.66 4.71 -10.02
CA VAL A 20 1.51 6.00 -9.31
C VAL A 20 1.12 7.10 -10.30
N VAL A 21 1.87 7.24 -11.40
CA VAL A 21 1.59 8.23 -12.45
C VAL A 21 0.24 7.96 -13.12
N ALA A 22 -0.07 6.70 -13.40
CA ALA A 22 -1.30 6.31 -14.08
C ALA A 22 -2.57 6.59 -13.31
N GLN A 23 -2.48 6.54 -11.98
CA GLN A 23 -3.58 6.84 -11.08
C GLN A 23 -3.60 8.31 -10.65
N ASN A 24 -2.79 9.17 -11.29
CA ASN A 24 -2.66 10.59 -10.99
C ASN A 24 -2.38 10.86 -9.49
N GLN A 25 -1.56 9.99 -8.89
CA GLN A 25 -1.14 10.15 -7.50
C GLN A 25 0.02 11.14 -7.41
N ALA A 26 0.17 11.80 -6.26
CA ALA A 26 1.21 12.81 -6.08
C ALA A 26 2.62 12.21 -6.20
N VAL A 27 3.39 12.67 -7.19
CA VAL A 27 4.81 12.31 -7.41
C VAL A 27 5.71 13.38 -6.80
N SER A 28 6.73 12.96 -6.06
CA SER A 28 7.67 13.87 -5.38
C SER A 28 8.78 14.39 -6.30
N ASP A 29 9.16 13.64 -7.34
CA ASP A 29 10.11 14.06 -8.38
C ASP A 29 9.36 14.29 -9.70
N ALA A 30 9.13 15.56 -10.05
CA ALA A 30 8.43 15.95 -11.27
C ALA A 30 9.06 15.37 -12.55
N ALA A 31 10.37 15.10 -12.54
CA ALA A 31 11.03 14.49 -13.69
C ALA A 31 10.58 13.05 -13.94
N ILE A 32 10.15 12.31 -12.91
CA ILE A 32 9.56 10.97 -13.09
C ILE A 32 8.19 11.08 -13.75
N ASP A 33 7.39 12.05 -13.33
CA ASP A 33 6.07 12.29 -13.89
C ASP A 33 6.17 12.66 -15.38
N GLU A 34 7.00 13.64 -15.72
CA GLU A 34 7.27 14.05 -17.11
C GLU A 34 7.79 12.90 -17.98
N LEU A 35 8.62 12.03 -17.40
CA LEU A 35 9.22 10.89 -18.10
C LEU A 35 8.21 9.79 -18.42
N LEU A 36 7.26 9.54 -17.51
CA LEU A 36 6.35 8.39 -17.60
C LEU A 36 4.95 8.74 -18.11
N ILE A 37 4.55 10.01 -18.07
CA ILE A 37 3.16 10.43 -18.33
C ILE A 37 2.66 10.01 -19.72
N GLN A 38 3.48 10.12 -20.76
CA GLN A 38 3.06 9.79 -22.12
C GLN A 38 2.77 8.29 -22.32
N PRO A 39 3.72 7.35 -22.08
CA PRO A 39 3.43 5.93 -22.26
C PRO A 39 2.34 5.42 -21.31
N VAL A 40 2.22 6.00 -20.11
CA VAL A 40 1.12 5.71 -19.19
C VAL A 40 -0.23 6.19 -19.74
N SER A 41 -0.29 7.40 -20.29
CA SER A 41 -1.51 7.95 -20.90
C SER A 41 -1.96 7.12 -22.11
N ASP A 42 -1.02 6.62 -22.91
CA ASP A 42 -1.31 5.72 -24.02
C ASP A 42 -1.94 4.39 -23.53
N ILE A 43 -1.48 3.85 -22.40
CA ILE A 43 -2.06 2.66 -21.77
C ILE A 43 -3.46 2.99 -21.24
N ASN A 44 -3.62 4.05 -20.45
CA ASN A 44 -4.90 4.47 -19.89
C ASN A 44 -5.95 4.74 -20.98
N SER A 45 -5.54 5.31 -22.11
CA SER A 45 -6.42 5.54 -23.25
C SER A 45 -6.92 4.23 -23.85
N GLN A 46 -6.05 3.22 -23.99
CA GLN A 46 -6.45 1.89 -24.49
C GLN A 46 -7.41 1.18 -23.53
N LEU A 47 -7.13 1.25 -22.23
CA LEU A 47 -8.00 0.67 -21.19
C LEU A 47 -9.37 1.38 -21.16
N GLY A 48 -9.39 2.71 -21.25
CA GLY A 48 -10.61 3.50 -21.29
C GLY A 48 -11.45 3.25 -22.55
N MET A 49 -10.82 3.04 -23.71
CA MET A 49 -11.51 2.62 -24.94
C MET A 49 -12.17 1.24 -24.81
N ALA A 50 -11.66 0.40 -23.91
CA ALA A 50 -12.20 -0.92 -23.60
C ALA A 50 -13.15 -0.91 -22.38
N ASP A 51 -13.47 0.27 -21.83
CA ASP A 51 -14.34 0.45 -20.65
C ASP A 51 -13.90 -0.35 -19.41
N LEU A 52 -12.58 -0.42 -19.19
CA LEU A 52 -11.98 -1.18 -18.09
C LEU A 52 -11.70 -0.29 -16.87
N ASP A 53 -11.78 -0.87 -15.68
CA ASP A 53 -11.37 -0.20 -14.44
C ASP A 53 -9.84 -0.02 -14.40
N LEU A 54 -9.41 1.24 -14.54
CA LEU A 54 -8.00 1.63 -14.51
C LEU A 54 -7.34 1.30 -13.17
N GLY A 55 -8.02 1.56 -12.05
CA GLY A 55 -7.47 1.37 -10.72
C GLY A 55 -7.22 -0.11 -10.43
N GLN A 56 -8.19 -0.95 -10.77
CA GLN A 56 -8.09 -2.40 -10.63
C GLN A 56 -6.99 -2.98 -11.51
N PHE A 57 -6.90 -2.56 -12.77
CA PHE A 57 -5.84 -2.97 -13.69
C PHE A 57 -4.44 -2.61 -13.14
N TRP A 58 -4.20 -1.35 -12.78
CA TRP A 58 -2.89 -0.90 -12.30
C TRP A 58 -2.51 -1.52 -10.96
N SER A 59 -3.48 -1.68 -10.05
CA SER A 59 -3.26 -2.38 -8.78
C SER A 59 -2.80 -3.82 -9.00
N SER A 60 -3.49 -4.58 -9.86
CA SER A 60 -3.10 -5.96 -10.19
C SER A 60 -1.74 -6.02 -10.89
N LEU A 61 -1.49 -5.13 -11.86
CA LEU A 61 -0.23 -5.08 -12.60
C LEU A 61 0.96 -4.77 -11.67
N VAL A 62 0.85 -3.77 -10.78
CA VAL A 62 1.89 -3.44 -9.79
C VAL A 62 2.17 -4.63 -8.89
N ALA A 63 1.12 -5.27 -8.34
CA ALA A 63 1.26 -6.42 -7.46
C ALA A 63 1.99 -7.59 -8.15
N SER A 64 1.71 -7.84 -9.44
CA SER A 64 2.39 -8.87 -10.24
C SER A 64 3.87 -8.56 -10.52
N GLY A 65 4.28 -7.29 -10.38
CA GLY A 65 5.65 -6.83 -10.60
C GLY A 65 6.68 -7.35 -9.60
N PHE A 66 6.23 -7.95 -8.50
CA PHE A 66 7.08 -8.52 -7.46
C PHE A 66 7.33 -10.03 -7.63
N GLU A 67 6.69 -10.64 -8.62
CA GLU A 67 6.91 -12.03 -9.02
C GLU A 67 7.84 -12.09 -10.22
N ASN A 68 8.47 -13.23 -10.48
CA ASN A 68 9.18 -13.45 -11.74
C ASN A 68 8.14 -13.76 -12.82
N GLY A 69 8.21 -13.10 -13.96
CA GLY A 69 7.24 -13.29 -15.03
C GLY A 69 7.52 -12.44 -16.26
N ASP A 70 6.90 -12.85 -17.35
CA ASP A 70 6.86 -12.11 -18.61
C ASP A 70 5.82 -10.98 -18.52
N ASP A 71 6.11 -9.83 -19.14
CA ASP A 71 5.24 -8.67 -19.07
C ASP A 71 3.90 -8.89 -19.78
N VAL A 72 3.86 -9.67 -20.86
CA VAL A 72 2.60 -9.98 -21.56
C VAL A 72 1.68 -10.77 -20.64
N GLN A 73 2.21 -11.80 -19.97
CA GLN A 73 1.44 -12.62 -19.03
C GLN A 73 0.91 -11.80 -17.85
N ARG A 74 1.72 -10.86 -17.33
CA ARG A 74 1.28 -9.94 -16.26
C ARG A 74 0.17 -9.02 -16.73
N CYS A 75 0.31 -8.44 -17.92
CA CYS A 75 -0.71 -7.57 -18.50
C CYS A 75 -2.01 -8.33 -18.74
N GLU A 76 -1.94 -9.55 -19.28
CA GLU A 76 -3.12 -10.40 -19.50
C GLU A 76 -3.84 -10.70 -18.17
N ALA A 77 -3.11 -11.11 -17.14
CA ALA A 77 -3.69 -11.36 -15.82
C ALA A 77 -4.33 -10.09 -15.21
N ALA A 78 -3.67 -8.93 -15.32
CA ALA A 78 -4.21 -7.66 -14.84
C ALA A 78 -5.44 -7.20 -15.62
N LEU A 79 -5.51 -7.46 -16.93
CA LEU A 79 -6.69 -7.19 -17.76
C LEU A 79 -7.87 -8.07 -17.34
N LEU A 80 -7.63 -9.36 -17.10
CA LEU A 80 -8.67 -10.28 -16.63
C LEU A 80 -9.18 -9.90 -15.23
N ASP A 81 -8.29 -9.45 -14.34
CA ASP A 81 -8.65 -8.93 -13.01
C ASP A 81 -9.46 -7.62 -13.08
N ALA A 82 -9.41 -6.90 -14.20
CA ALA A 82 -10.18 -5.71 -14.50
C ALA A 82 -11.39 -5.99 -15.41
N ASP A 83 -11.88 -7.24 -15.41
CA ASP A 83 -13.05 -7.73 -16.15
C ASP A 83 -12.95 -7.62 -17.69
N CYS A 84 -11.73 -7.58 -18.24
CA CYS A 84 -11.52 -7.66 -19.69
C CYS A 84 -11.90 -9.05 -20.23
N SER A 85 -12.51 -9.09 -21.41
CA SER A 85 -12.83 -10.36 -22.06
C SER A 85 -11.55 -11.14 -22.44
N PRO A 86 -11.48 -12.46 -22.24
CA PRO A 86 -10.30 -13.26 -22.61
C PRO A 86 -9.92 -13.15 -24.09
N LEU A 87 -10.89 -12.92 -24.97
CA LEU A 87 -10.65 -12.78 -26.41
C LEU A 87 -9.90 -11.48 -26.75
N SER A 88 -10.16 -10.41 -25.99
CA SER A 88 -9.50 -9.11 -26.17
C SER A 88 -8.18 -9.02 -25.39
N ALA A 89 -8.08 -9.74 -24.27
CA ALA A 89 -6.97 -9.64 -23.33
C ALA A 89 -5.61 -9.91 -23.98
N ASP A 90 -5.44 -10.96 -24.80
CA ASP A 90 -4.15 -11.29 -25.43
C ASP A 90 -3.61 -10.17 -26.34
N THR A 91 -4.48 -9.56 -27.15
CA THR A 91 -4.06 -8.48 -28.05
C THR A 91 -3.73 -7.20 -27.27
N LEU A 92 -4.58 -6.82 -26.32
CA LEU A 92 -4.32 -5.64 -25.47
C LEU A 92 -3.05 -5.84 -24.63
N ALA A 93 -2.83 -7.04 -24.08
CA ALA A 93 -1.69 -7.35 -23.25
C ALA A 93 -0.36 -7.14 -23.99
N ARG A 94 -0.26 -7.56 -25.25
CA ARG A 94 0.95 -7.36 -26.06
C ARG A 94 1.21 -5.88 -26.35
N ASN A 95 0.17 -5.12 -26.67
CA ASN A 95 0.29 -3.68 -26.93
C ASN A 95 0.75 -2.93 -25.67
N ILE A 96 0.15 -3.25 -24.51
CA ILE A 96 0.52 -2.67 -23.23
C ILE A 96 1.95 -3.07 -22.84
N ALA A 97 2.33 -4.34 -23.00
CA ALA A 97 3.69 -4.81 -22.70
C ALA A 97 4.77 -4.09 -23.53
N GLY A 98 4.46 -3.72 -24.78
CA GLY A 98 5.31 -2.83 -25.58
C GLY A 98 5.55 -1.48 -24.88
N LYS A 99 4.48 -0.84 -24.38
CA LYS A 99 4.57 0.43 -23.64
C LYS A 99 5.27 0.29 -22.28
N LEU A 100 5.12 -0.85 -21.61
CA LEU A 100 5.89 -1.15 -20.39
C LEU A 100 7.39 -1.27 -20.66
N THR A 101 7.77 -1.71 -21.86
CA THR A 101 9.18 -1.73 -22.27
C THR A 101 9.74 -0.31 -22.39
N ASP A 102 8.99 0.61 -22.99
CA ASP A 102 9.37 2.04 -23.08
C ASP A 102 9.52 2.67 -21.69
N ILE A 103 8.56 2.43 -20.80
CA ILE A 103 8.60 2.87 -19.38
C ILE A 103 9.85 2.33 -18.69
N ARG A 104 10.16 1.05 -18.87
CA ARG A 104 11.32 0.40 -18.27
C ARG A 104 12.64 1.00 -18.75
N LEU A 105 12.77 1.25 -20.05
CA LEU A 105 13.97 1.86 -20.62
C LEU A 105 14.18 3.26 -20.06
N ALA A 106 13.15 4.10 -20.10
CA ALA A 106 13.15 5.45 -19.56
C ALA A 106 13.51 5.47 -18.07
N PHE A 107 12.86 4.63 -17.26
CA PHE A 107 13.10 4.57 -15.83
C PHE A 107 14.52 4.09 -15.48
N ASN A 108 15.04 3.10 -16.21
CA ASN A 108 16.40 2.61 -16.03
C ASN A 108 17.45 3.65 -16.43
N GLU A 109 17.18 4.49 -17.43
CA GLU A 109 18.05 5.61 -17.78
C GLU A 109 18.11 6.65 -16.65
N ARG A 110 16.97 6.94 -16.01
CA ARG A 110 16.89 7.81 -14.84
C ARG A 110 17.57 7.21 -13.59
N PHE A 111 17.45 5.90 -13.39
CA PHE A 111 17.98 5.18 -12.23
C PHE A 111 18.88 3.99 -12.61
N PRO A 112 20.05 4.21 -13.25
CA PRO A 112 20.86 3.15 -13.84
C PRO A 112 21.48 2.18 -12.81
N LYS A 113 21.51 2.57 -11.54
CA LYS A 113 22.06 1.77 -10.43
C LYS A 113 21.03 1.48 -9.36
N LEU A 114 19.74 1.45 -9.73
CA LEU A 114 18.66 1.31 -8.76
C LEU A 114 18.81 0.06 -7.88
N ALA A 115 19.16 -1.08 -8.48
CA ALA A 115 19.34 -2.33 -7.76
C ALA A 115 20.44 -2.26 -6.68
N GLU A 116 21.48 -1.45 -6.90
CA GLU A 116 22.57 -1.21 -5.94
C GLU A 116 22.18 -0.17 -4.88
N GLN A 117 21.37 0.82 -5.27
CA GLN A 117 20.96 1.93 -4.39
C GLN A 117 19.84 1.54 -3.43
N LEU A 118 18.90 0.70 -3.85
CA LEU A 118 17.74 0.31 -3.02
C LEU A 118 18.14 -0.30 -1.67
N PRO A 119 19.11 -1.25 -1.59
CA PRO A 119 19.60 -1.77 -0.32
C PRO A 119 20.15 -0.69 0.62
N LEU A 120 20.86 0.30 0.07
CA LEU A 120 21.43 1.41 0.86
C LEU A 120 20.34 2.32 1.42
N ARG A 121 19.26 2.55 0.65
CA ARG A 121 18.13 3.37 1.07
C ARG A 121 17.21 2.67 2.06
N GLY A 122 16.88 1.41 1.81
CA GLY A 122 15.92 0.66 2.62
C GLY A 122 16.53 -0.04 3.84
N GLY A 123 17.87 -0.08 3.95
CA GLY A 123 18.59 -0.64 5.10
C GLY A 123 18.12 -0.07 6.45
N PRO A 124 18.08 1.26 6.65
CA PRO A 124 17.61 1.87 7.90
C PRO A 124 16.19 1.45 8.31
N LEU A 125 15.25 1.38 7.36
CA LEU A 125 13.89 0.93 7.63
C LEU A 125 13.86 -0.53 8.09
N LYS A 126 14.63 -1.40 7.42
CA LYS A 126 14.75 -2.80 7.81
C LYS A 126 15.36 -2.96 9.21
N THR A 127 16.41 -2.22 9.53
CA THR A 127 17.03 -2.23 10.86
C THR A 127 16.05 -1.74 11.93
N SER A 128 15.35 -0.63 11.70
CA SER A 128 14.32 -0.13 12.61
C SER A 128 13.20 -1.15 12.83
N TRP A 129 12.82 -1.88 11.78
CA TRP A 129 11.85 -2.97 11.89
C TRP A 129 12.37 -4.13 12.73
N GLU A 130 13.61 -4.57 12.54
CA GLU A 130 14.21 -5.66 13.33
C GLU A 130 14.25 -5.33 14.83
N GLU A 131 14.47 -4.06 15.17
CA GLU A 131 14.51 -3.58 16.56
C GLU A 131 13.12 -3.48 17.22
N ARG A 132 12.11 -2.99 16.49
CA ARG A 132 10.83 -2.56 17.09
C ARG A 132 9.59 -3.24 16.50
N GLY A 133 9.67 -3.74 15.27
CA GLY A 133 8.57 -4.35 14.51
C GLY A 133 7.85 -5.49 15.26
N PRO A 134 8.57 -6.47 15.83
CA PRO A 134 7.97 -7.50 16.68
C PRO A 134 7.09 -6.95 17.81
N GLY A 135 7.57 -5.93 18.53
CA GLY A 135 6.83 -5.29 19.61
C GLY A 135 5.58 -4.57 19.10
N LEU A 136 5.70 -3.85 17.98
CA LEU A 136 4.57 -3.17 17.33
C LEU A 136 3.45 -4.16 17.00
N LEU A 137 3.80 -5.30 16.41
CA LEU A 137 2.84 -6.33 16.05
C LEU A 137 2.11 -6.90 17.28
N VAL A 138 2.81 -7.14 18.39
CA VAL A 138 2.20 -7.58 19.65
C VAL A 138 1.19 -6.54 20.15
N GLN A 139 1.60 -5.26 20.20
CA GLN A 139 0.73 -4.17 20.67
C GLN A 139 -0.52 -4.00 19.80
N ILE A 140 -0.38 -4.14 18.48
CA ILE A 140 -1.51 -4.11 17.54
C ILE A 140 -2.48 -5.27 17.85
N THR A 141 -1.98 -6.50 18.04
CA THR A 141 -2.85 -7.65 18.33
C THR A 141 -3.54 -7.58 19.68
N ASN A 142 -2.91 -6.98 20.70
CA ASN A 142 -3.51 -6.77 22.02
C ASN A 142 -4.74 -5.86 21.96
N ARG A 143 -4.75 -4.89 21.02
CA ARG A 143 -5.86 -3.94 20.84
C ARG A 143 -6.91 -4.42 19.85
N THR A 144 -6.65 -5.50 19.10
CA THR A 144 -7.51 -5.97 18.01
C THR A 144 -7.96 -7.41 18.23
N HIS A 145 -7.30 -8.37 17.57
CA HIS A 145 -7.56 -9.79 17.68
C HIS A 145 -6.25 -10.59 17.41
N PRO A 146 -5.98 -11.69 18.13
CA PRO A 146 -4.74 -12.47 17.98
C PRO A 146 -4.47 -13.01 16.56
N GLY A 147 -5.54 -13.27 15.79
CA GLY A 147 -5.48 -13.75 14.42
C GLY A 147 -5.48 -12.65 13.35
N LEU A 148 -5.35 -11.37 13.72
CA LEU A 148 -5.32 -10.27 12.74
C LEU A 148 -4.13 -10.38 11.80
N LEU A 149 -2.95 -10.70 12.33
CA LEU A 149 -1.71 -10.63 11.57
C LEU A 149 -1.48 -11.90 10.74
N PRO A 150 -0.91 -11.77 9.52
CA PRO A 150 -0.62 -12.93 8.70
C PRO A 150 0.51 -13.75 9.32
N LYS A 151 0.52 -15.07 9.10
CA LYS A 151 1.61 -15.94 9.57
C LYS A 151 2.92 -15.70 8.82
N ARG A 152 2.81 -15.29 7.55
CA ARG A 152 3.92 -14.98 6.65
C ARG A 152 3.58 -13.75 5.82
N ALA A 153 4.57 -12.93 5.50
CA ALA A 153 4.43 -11.83 4.57
C ALA A 153 5.72 -11.59 3.79
N SER A 154 5.60 -11.14 2.54
CA SER A 154 6.72 -10.60 1.78
C SER A 154 6.65 -9.07 1.77
N ILE A 155 7.76 -8.41 2.10
CA ILE A 155 7.89 -6.95 2.03
C ILE A 155 8.82 -6.60 0.88
N GLN A 156 8.29 -5.82 -0.05
CA GLN A 156 8.99 -5.34 -1.24
C GLN A 156 9.36 -3.87 -1.06
N LEU A 157 10.66 -3.61 -1.02
CA LEU A 157 11.21 -2.26 -0.93
C LEU A 157 11.41 -1.71 -2.35
N VAL A 158 10.72 -0.61 -2.66
CA VAL A 158 10.70 0.01 -4.00
C VAL A 158 11.30 1.41 -3.99
N GLN A 159 11.65 1.94 -5.16
CA GLN A 159 12.15 3.30 -5.32
C GLN A 159 11.12 4.29 -4.77
N PRO A 160 11.54 5.28 -3.95
CA PRO A 160 10.66 6.36 -3.55
C PRO A 160 10.21 7.20 -4.75
N ILE A 161 8.88 7.27 -4.95
CA ILE A 161 8.21 8.05 -5.99
C ILE A 161 7.31 9.11 -5.35
N ARG A 162 6.53 8.72 -4.32
CA ARG A 162 5.54 9.54 -3.60
C ARG A 162 6.07 10.16 -2.30
N GLY A 163 7.23 9.71 -1.82
CA GLY A 163 7.82 10.17 -0.57
C GLY A 163 7.18 9.50 0.64
N GLY A 164 7.26 8.16 0.71
CA GLY A 164 6.68 7.33 1.76
C GLY A 164 5.40 6.61 1.33
N GLY A 165 5.30 6.18 0.07
CA GLY A 165 4.18 5.39 -0.42
C GLY A 165 4.26 3.89 -0.08
N GLY A 166 3.15 3.17 -0.30
CA GLY A 166 3.09 1.71 -0.16
C GLY A 166 1.67 1.18 -0.21
N ASP A 167 1.53 -0.11 -0.54
CA ASP A 167 0.24 -0.80 -0.51
C ASP A 167 0.40 -2.32 -0.33
N ILE A 168 -0.71 -3.05 -0.40
CA ILE A 168 -0.79 -4.48 -0.12
C ILE A 168 -1.37 -5.27 -1.30
N ASP A 169 -0.98 -6.54 -1.39
CA ASP A 169 -1.67 -7.57 -2.14
C ASP A 169 -1.99 -8.77 -1.22
N PRO A 170 -3.24 -8.86 -0.73
CA PRO A 170 -3.71 -9.94 0.12
C PRO A 170 -3.65 -11.33 -0.52
N ARG A 171 -3.77 -11.42 -1.86
CA ARG A 171 -3.79 -12.69 -2.60
C ARG A 171 -2.41 -13.36 -2.53
N ARG A 172 -1.36 -12.55 -2.69
CA ARG A 172 0.05 -12.99 -2.66
C ARG A 172 0.71 -12.91 -1.29
N LEU A 173 0.00 -12.41 -0.27
CA LEU A 173 0.57 -12.11 1.06
C LEU A 173 1.81 -11.19 0.95
N THR A 174 1.74 -10.23 0.03
CA THR A 174 2.82 -9.30 -0.27
C THR A 174 2.38 -7.89 0.08
N LEU A 175 3.31 -7.07 0.54
CA LEU A 175 3.14 -5.63 0.60
C LEU A 175 4.38 -4.97 -0.01
N TRP A 176 4.22 -3.76 -0.51
CA TRP A 176 5.34 -2.93 -0.93
C TRP A 176 5.32 -1.60 -0.21
N VAL A 177 6.50 -1.07 0.04
CA VAL A 177 6.71 0.22 0.68
C VAL A 177 7.95 0.87 0.09
N GLU A 178 7.91 2.18 -0.06
CA GLU A 178 9.05 2.94 -0.57
C GLU A 178 10.26 2.83 0.37
N ALA A 179 11.43 2.57 -0.20
CA ALA A 179 12.71 2.48 0.48
C ALA A 179 13.19 3.87 0.88
N MET A 180 12.56 4.44 1.91
CA MET A 180 12.92 5.74 2.46
C MET A 180 14.20 5.65 3.30
N LEU A 181 15.17 6.51 2.98
CA LEU A 181 16.43 6.59 3.73
C LEU A 181 16.23 7.16 5.14
N THR A 182 15.27 8.07 5.28
CA THR A 182 14.91 8.75 6.54
C THR A 182 13.40 8.83 6.65
N ASN A 183 12.91 9.01 7.88
CA ASN A 183 11.49 9.30 8.11
C ASN A 183 11.11 10.62 7.42
N VAL A 184 9.98 10.61 6.72
CA VAL A 184 9.42 11.82 6.10
C VAL A 184 8.89 12.77 7.17
N ASP A 185 8.26 12.20 8.20
CA ASP A 185 7.84 12.90 9.41
C ASP A 185 8.31 12.08 10.62
N THR A 186 8.99 12.73 11.55
CA THR A 186 9.51 12.09 12.77
C THR A 186 8.40 11.68 13.74
N ASN A 187 7.20 12.27 13.65
CA ASN A 187 6.04 11.90 14.47
C ASN A 187 5.30 10.68 13.89
N VAL A 188 5.53 10.34 12.63
CA VAL A 188 4.99 9.15 11.98
C VAL A 188 6.13 8.38 11.28
N PRO A 189 7.01 7.72 12.04
CA PRO A 189 8.14 6.97 11.47
C PRO A 189 7.70 5.90 10.47
N GLU A 190 8.57 5.62 9.49
CA GLU A 190 8.30 4.70 8.38
C GLU A 190 8.04 3.26 8.84
N VAL A 191 8.63 2.86 9.98
CA VAL A 191 8.39 1.55 10.62
C VAL A 191 6.92 1.36 11.01
N LEU A 192 6.20 2.45 11.34
CA LEU A 192 4.76 2.41 11.60
C LEU A 192 3.97 2.15 10.32
N ARG A 193 4.41 2.69 9.18
CA ARG A 193 3.77 2.37 7.89
C ARG A 193 3.90 0.89 7.57
N VAL A 194 5.05 0.29 7.84
CA VAL A 194 5.24 -1.17 7.64
C VAL A 194 4.28 -1.95 8.55
N ALA A 195 4.14 -1.58 9.81
CA ALA A 195 3.21 -2.23 10.74
C ALA A 195 1.75 -2.08 10.29
N TRP A 196 1.38 -0.88 9.81
CA TRP A 196 0.07 -0.58 9.26
C TRP A 196 -0.23 -1.41 8.00
N LEU A 197 0.70 -1.49 7.04
CA LEU A 197 0.56 -2.33 5.84
C LEU A 197 0.43 -3.82 6.20
N LEU A 198 1.21 -4.33 7.16
CA LEU A 198 1.09 -5.72 7.63
C LEU A 198 -0.26 -6.00 8.30
N ALA A 199 -0.76 -5.05 9.08
CA ALA A 199 -2.08 -5.18 9.72
C ALA A 199 -3.21 -5.14 8.67
N ARG A 200 -3.11 -4.27 7.66
CA ARG A 200 -4.06 -4.25 6.52
C ARG A 200 -4.01 -5.56 5.76
N LEU A 201 -2.80 -6.06 5.46
CA LEU A 201 -2.59 -7.33 4.77
C LEU A 201 -3.24 -8.49 5.53
N GLY A 202 -3.05 -8.51 6.85
CA GLY A 202 -3.67 -9.50 7.72
C GLY A 202 -5.20 -9.42 7.76
N MET A 203 -5.77 -8.22 7.84
CA MET A 203 -7.21 -8.01 7.82
C MET A 203 -7.85 -8.44 6.49
N ALA A 204 -7.19 -8.13 5.38
CA ALA A 204 -7.69 -8.45 4.05
C ALA A 204 -7.49 -9.94 3.69
N HIS A 205 -6.47 -10.60 4.22
CA HIS A 205 -6.22 -12.03 3.98
C HIS A 205 -6.98 -12.97 4.93
N GLY A 206 -7.17 -12.54 6.18
CA GLY A 206 -7.89 -13.32 7.17
C GLY A 206 -9.36 -13.51 6.79
N SER A 207 -10.09 -14.32 7.58
CA SER A 207 -11.55 -14.26 7.56
C SER A 207 -11.94 -12.86 8.04
N GLY A 208 -12.02 -11.93 7.09
CA GLY A 208 -12.27 -10.52 7.33
C GLY A 208 -13.49 -10.33 8.22
N ASN A 209 -13.57 -9.16 8.84
CA ASN A 209 -14.70 -8.84 9.69
C ASN A 209 -16.01 -8.97 8.89
N ARG A 210 -16.77 -10.05 9.13
CA ARG A 210 -18.06 -10.33 8.45
C ARG A 210 -19.14 -9.29 8.76
N MET A 211 -18.83 -8.33 9.63
CA MET A 211 -19.74 -7.26 10.03
C MET A 211 -19.62 -6.01 9.17
N VAL A 212 -18.59 -5.91 8.31
CA VAL A 212 -18.36 -4.82 7.35
C VAL A 212 -18.61 -5.35 5.94
N ASP A 213 -19.14 -4.50 5.07
CA ASP A 213 -19.31 -4.83 3.66
C ASP A 213 -17.95 -5.22 3.04
N PRO A 214 -17.83 -6.38 2.34
CA PRO A 214 -16.60 -6.77 1.66
C PRO A 214 -16.01 -5.69 0.76
N ASP A 215 -16.86 -4.88 0.10
CA ASP A 215 -16.42 -3.84 -0.84
C ASP A 215 -15.85 -2.62 -0.10
N HIS A 216 -16.34 -2.35 1.11
CA HIS A 216 -15.85 -1.26 1.96
C HIS A 216 -14.65 -1.65 2.82
N LEU A 217 -14.49 -2.96 3.10
CA LEU A 217 -13.49 -3.47 4.02
C LEU A 217 -12.05 -2.98 3.72
N PRO A 218 -11.57 -2.94 2.46
CA PRO A 218 -10.24 -2.41 2.17
C PRO A 218 -10.03 -0.96 2.62
N ALA A 219 -11.02 -0.10 2.35
CA ALA A 219 -10.99 1.32 2.74
C ALA A 219 -11.11 1.47 4.26
N ILE A 220 -12.04 0.75 4.90
CA ILE A 220 -12.24 0.75 6.34
C ILE A 220 -11.00 0.24 7.08
N ALA A 221 -10.40 -0.86 6.62
CA ALA A 221 -9.16 -1.39 7.18
C ALA A 221 -8.04 -0.34 7.11
N ALA A 222 -7.93 0.37 5.99
CA ALA A 222 -6.88 1.34 5.78
C ALA A 222 -6.94 2.51 6.75
N VAL A 223 -8.13 2.98 7.12
CA VAL A 223 -8.31 4.08 8.08
C VAL A 223 -8.37 3.60 9.54
N ALA A 224 -9.08 2.50 9.84
CA ALA A 224 -9.26 2.01 11.21
C ALA A 224 -7.95 1.64 11.90
N LEU A 225 -7.01 1.09 11.12
CA LEU A 225 -5.72 0.64 11.63
C LEU A 225 -4.76 1.79 11.96
N VAL A 226 -5.00 3.01 11.48
CA VAL A 226 -4.13 4.16 11.71
C VAL A 226 -3.99 4.49 13.21
N PRO A 227 -5.06 4.81 13.96
CA PRO A 227 -4.93 5.13 15.37
C PRO A 227 -4.43 3.94 16.21
N ILE A 228 -4.77 2.71 15.81
CA ILE A 228 -4.27 1.49 16.48
C ILE A 228 -2.75 1.40 16.39
N VAL A 229 -2.20 1.58 15.19
CA VAL A 229 -0.75 1.51 14.94
C VAL A 229 -0.02 2.67 15.60
N LEU A 230 -0.58 3.89 15.54
CA LEU A 230 -0.01 5.05 16.22
C LEU A 230 0.02 4.87 17.74
N SER A 231 -1.07 4.35 18.32
CA SER A 231 -1.13 4.04 19.75
C SER A 231 -0.14 2.95 20.13
N ALA A 232 0.00 1.88 19.33
CA ALA A 232 1.05 0.88 19.51
C ALA A 232 2.47 1.49 19.41
N GLY A 233 2.65 2.50 18.56
CA GLY A 233 3.90 3.26 18.45
C GLY A 233 4.20 4.09 19.70
N GLN A 234 3.19 4.71 20.33
CA GLN A 234 3.36 5.42 21.60
C GLN A 234 3.83 4.50 22.74
N GLU A 235 3.28 3.29 22.83
CA GLU A 235 3.69 2.29 23.84
C GLU A 235 5.16 1.83 23.70
N LEU A 236 5.79 2.13 22.57
CA LEU A 236 7.16 1.76 22.25
C LEU A 236 8.08 2.97 22.04
N ASP A 237 7.63 4.16 22.44
CA ASP A 237 8.34 5.44 22.31
C ASP A 237 8.71 5.81 20.85
N LEU A 238 7.96 5.27 19.86
CA LEU A 238 8.11 5.63 18.44
C LEU A 238 7.28 6.84 18.04
N VAL A 239 6.24 7.12 18.81
CA VAL A 239 5.38 8.30 18.66
C VAL A 239 5.43 9.06 19.99
N PRO A 240 5.58 10.39 19.97
CA PRO A 240 5.58 11.17 21.21
C PRO A 240 4.32 10.95 22.06
N PRO A 241 4.42 11.00 23.40
CA PRO A 241 3.26 10.90 24.27
C PRO A 241 2.32 12.10 24.05
N GLY A 242 1.01 11.85 24.09
CA GLY A 242 -0.02 12.87 23.88
C GLY A 242 -1.07 12.47 22.83
N PRO A 243 -1.76 13.44 22.21
CA PRO A 243 -2.70 13.16 21.13
C PRO A 243 -2.03 12.43 19.96
N LEU A 244 -2.71 11.42 19.41
CA LEU A 244 -2.21 10.65 18.27
C LEU A 244 -2.14 11.54 17.01
N PRO A 245 -1.05 11.49 16.22
CA PRO A 245 -0.90 12.27 14.98
C PRO A 245 -1.70 11.64 13.81
N ILE A 246 -3.01 11.43 14.00
CA ILE A 246 -3.88 10.73 13.04
C ILE A 246 -3.94 11.47 11.70
N GLU A 247 -4.12 12.79 11.72
CA GLU A 247 -4.20 13.60 10.50
C GLU A 247 -2.91 13.51 9.68
N ALA A 248 -1.75 13.63 10.36
CA ALA A 248 -0.46 13.52 9.72
C ALA A 248 -0.26 12.13 9.08
N ALA A 249 -0.62 11.06 9.79
CA ALA A 249 -0.54 9.70 9.26
C ALA A 249 -1.47 9.48 8.06
N LEU A 250 -2.74 9.92 8.13
CA LEU A 250 -3.69 9.81 7.02
C LEU A 250 -3.20 10.57 5.77
N LYS A 251 -2.63 11.76 5.96
CA LYS A 251 -2.07 12.56 4.86
C LYS A 251 -0.84 11.88 4.25
N LEU A 252 0.12 11.46 5.08
CA LEU A 252 1.36 10.82 4.63
C LEU A 252 1.10 9.48 3.94
N TRP A 253 0.15 8.69 4.45
CA TRP A 253 -0.18 7.38 3.89
C TRP A 253 -1.24 7.47 2.79
N GLN A 254 -1.72 8.69 2.51
CA GLN A 254 -2.73 9.02 1.50
C GLN A 254 -4.00 8.18 1.65
N GLN A 255 -4.51 8.10 2.88
CA GLN A 255 -5.72 7.37 3.26
C GLN A 255 -6.85 8.28 3.71
N ALA A 256 -6.80 9.56 3.34
CA ALA A 256 -7.87 10.53 3.60
C ALA A 256 -8.71 10.72 2.32
N PRO A 257 -9.72 9.86 2.05
CA PRO A 257 -10.56 10.01 0.85
C PRO A 257 -11.38 11.29 0.87
N ASN A 258 -11.65 11.85 2.06
CA ASN A 258 -12.36 13.12 2.22
C ASN A 258 -11.83 13.93 3.43
N PRO A 259 -12.05 15.26 3.45
CA PRO A 259 -11.61 16.12 4.56
C PRO A 259 -12.21 15.74 5.93
N SER A 260 -13.41 15.13 5.95
CA SER A 260 -14.10 14.71 7.18
C SER A 260 -13.55 13.42 7.80
N THR A 261 -12.75 12.64 7.08
CA THR A 261 -12.27 11.31 7.52
C THR A 261 -11.51 11.43 8.83
N THR A 262 -10.68 12.46 8.98
CA THR A 262 -9.91 12.70 10.20
C THR A 262 -10.82 12.94 11.41
N ALA A 263 -11.86 13.76 11.28
CA ALA A 263 -12.79 14.04 12.37
C ALA A 263 -13.56 12.79 12.79
N VAL A 264 -14.12 12.08 11.81
CA VAL A 264 -14.84 10.80 12.02
C VAL A 264 -13.95 9.77 12.72
N LEU A 265 -12.69 9.64 12.29
CA LEU A 265 -11.77 8.66 12.85
C LEU A 265 -11.33 9.01 14.28
N ASN A 266 -11.17 10.29 14.60
CA ASN A 266 -10.93 10.74 15.98
C ASN A 266 -12.11 10.40 16.89
N ASP A 267 -13.34 10.74 16.47
CA ASP A 267 -14.55 10.46 17.24
C ASP A 267 -14.74 8.95 17.44
N TRP A 268 -14.57 8.17 16.38
CA TRP A 268 -14.62 6.71 16.43
C TRP A 268 -13.60 6.12 17.41
N TRP A 269 -12.34 6.57 17.33
CA TRP A 269 -11.27 6.09 18.19
C TRP A 269 -11.54 6.38 19.67
N GLN A 270 -12.00 7.59 19.99
CA GLN A 270 -12.37 7.96 21.36
C GLN A 270 -13.53 7.12 21.89
N GLN A 271 -14.57 6.92 21.08
CA GLN A 271 -15.73 6.11 21.48
C GLN A 271 -15.35 4.65 21.70
N TRP A 272 -14.56 4.06 20.79
CA TRP A 272 -14.14 2.68 20.90
C TRP A 272 -13.25 2.42 22.13
N THR A 273 -12.27 3.28 22.36
CA THR A 273 -11.34 3.12 23.50
C THR A 273 -12.03 3.37 24.85
N THR A 274 -13.04 4.24 24.90
CA THR A 274 -13.81 4.51 26.13
C THR A 274 -14.82 3.40 26.44
N ALA A 275 -15.46 2.84 25.41
CA ALA A 275 -16.53 1.86 25.57
C ALA A 275 -16.05 0.41 25.64
N GLU A 276 -14.74 0.15 25.52
CA GLU A 276 -14.13 -1.19 25.52
C GLU A 276 -14.83 -2.18 24.55
N MET A 277 -15.30 -1.69 23.40
CA MET A 277 -16.05 -2.52 22.46
C MET A 277 -15.14 -3.55 21.78
N PRO A 278 -15.65 -4.75 21.45
CA PRO A 278 -14.92 -5.68 20.60
C PRO A 278 -14.59 -5.06 19.24
N PHE A 279 -13.36 -5.28 18.75
CA PHE A 279 -12.88 -4.69 17.51
C PHE A 279 -13.80 -4.89 16.28
N PRO A 280 -14.41 -6.08 16.06
CA PRO A 280 -15.34 -6.26 14.93
C PRO A 280 -16.57 -5.34 14.98
N VAL A 281 -17.06 -5.04 16.19
CA VAL A 281 -18.19 -4.13 16.41
C VAL A 281 -17.76 -2.69 16.14
N ALA A 282 -16.58 -2.30 16.62
CA ALA A 282 -16.01 -0.99 16.36
C ALA A 282 -15.84 -0.73 14.85
N LEU A 283 -15.31 -1.70 14.09
CA LEU A 283 -15.17 -1.58 12.64
C LEU A 283 -16.52 -1.39 11.92
N LYS A 284 -17.57 -2.11 12.33
CA LYS A 284 -18.92 -1.92 11.80
C LYS A 284 -19.47 -0.52 12.08
N ALA A 285 -19.16 0.03 13.26
CA ALA A 285 -19.55 1.39 13.59
C ALA A 285 -18.83 2.39 12.68
N LEU A 286 -17.52 2.22 12.43
CA LEU A 286 -16.76 3.08 11.53
C LEU A 286 -17.27 3.02 10.09
N ASP A 287 -17.60 1.83 9.60
CA ASP A 287 -18.21 1.61 8.29
C ASP A 287 -19.47 2.47 8.11
N ARG A 288 -20.37 2.44 9.10
CA ARG A 288 -21.57 3.29 9.12
C ARG A 288 -21.25 4.78 9.22
N MET A 289 -20.19 5.18 9.92
CA MET A 289 -19.85 6.60 10.02
C MET A 289 -19.27 7.17 8.72
N LEU A 290 -18.68 6.33 7.87
CA LEU A 290 -18.02 6.75 6.62
C LEU A 290 -18.86 6.52 5.36
N PHE A 291 -19.75 5.54 5.37
CA PHE A 291 -20.51 5.09 4.20
C PHE A 291 -22.04 5.05 4.39
N ALA A 292 -22.58 5.64 5.46
CA ALA A 292 -24.03 5.79 5.63
C ALA A 292 -24.65 6.87 4.72
#